data_AF-A0A954QWX4-F1
#
_entry.id   AF-A0A954QWX4-F1
#
_cell.length_a   1.000
_cell.length_b   1.000
_cell.length_c   1.000
_cell.angle_alpha   90.00
_cell.angle_beta   90.00
_cell.angle_gamma   90.00
#
_symmetry.space_group_name_H-M   'P 1'
#
loop_
_entity.id
_entity.type
_entity.pdbx_description
1 polymer ?
#
loop_
_entity_poly.entity_id
_entity_poly.type
_entity_poly.pdbx_seq_one_letter_code
_entity_poly.pdbx_strand_id
1 'polypeptide(L)'
;MLRDLAQPSYAINPDYLTSSVMLKDERILIGAIRTDGDKLLIGDKDGRVHAVAQGDVAELRHSPISIMPAGIPQKLGTERMRDLLTFLLTEPPHMPNDSTLTPPKPRTRAEVAQVLKNSEAPNAEQRPLQILLVAGAKDHEPGEHDYPAWLQMWSELMRGADGVTVDTAVEWPSPEQFSAADAIVFFQKGRWNAERAQAIDAHLAQGRGLVYIHWAIEGGSDAPAFAQRIGLASNSAQTQFRHGELDLMFPSLGLDSQENHPIGRNLDKVHFYDESYWQLLGDPSKLNIIATGIEDGQSRPLFWTIEPPTSDTKQRDSKQAGRVFASVLGHYSWTFDDPLFRILLLRGTAWSVHEPVDRF
;
A
#
# COMPACT_ATOMS: atom_id res chain seq x y z
N MET A 1 22.92 -17.89 10.97
CA MET A 1 21.79 -17.98 10.02
C MET A 1 21.99 -19.05 8.93
N LEU A 2 22.89 -18.87 7.93
CA LEU A 2 23.04 -19.85 6.83
C LEU A 2 23.35 -21.28 7.32
N ARG A 3 24.26 -21.42 8.30
CA ARG A 3 24.55 -22.69 8.96
C ARG A 3 23.30 -23.30 9.59
N ASP A 4 22.47 -22.50 10.23
CA ASP A 4 21.30 -22.95 10.98
C ASP A 4 20.15 -23.37 10.02
N LEU A 5 20.08 -22.80 8.81
CA LEU A 5 19.22 -23.29 7.73
C LEU A 5 19.74 -24.60 7.11
N ALA A 6 21.06 -24.77 7.01
CA ALA A 6 21.68 -25.97 6.47
C ALA A 6 21.62 -27.17 7.44
N GLN A 7 21.86 -26.89 8.72
CA GLN A 7 22.04 -27.86 9.80
C GLN A 7 21.23 -27.41 11.04
N PRO A 8 19.89 -27.47 10.99
CA PRO A 8 19.04 -26.90 12.03
C PRO A 8 19.15 -27.58 13.41
N SER A 9 19.69 -28.80 13.47
CA SER A 9 19.99 -29.49 14.73
C SER A 9 21.39 -29.19 15.29
N TYR A 10 22.21 -28.39 14.60
CA TYR A 10 23.57 -28.06 15.07
C TYR A 10 23.54 -27.22 16.36
N ALA A 11 22.63 -26.25 16.43
CA ALA A 11 22.34 -25.47 17.61
C ALA A 11 20.86 -25.11 17.61
N ILE A 12 20.10 -25.68 18.56
CA ILE A 12 18.66 -25.42 18.71
C ILE A 12 18.49 -24.31 19.76
N ASN A 13 17.79 -23.24 19.39
CA ASN A 13 17.45 -22.19 20.32
C ASN A 13 16.53 -22.79 21.44
N PRO A 14 16.84 -22.59 22.73
CA PRO A 14 16.03 -23.09 23.85
C PRO A 14 14.53 -22.76 23.75
N ASP A 15 14.18 -21.61 23.16
CA ASP A 15 12.79 -21.17 22.98
C ASP A 15 12.04 -21.93 21.87
N TYR A 16 12.75 -22.78 21.11
CA TYR A 16 12.24 -23.51 19.94
C TYR A 16 12.58 -25.00 20.00
N LEU A 17 12.76 -25.54 21.21
CA LEU A 17 13.03 -26.97 21.41
C LEU A 17 11.88 -27.82 20.88
N THR A 18 12.18 -28.64 19.87
CA THR A 18 11.27 -29.70 19.43
C THR A 18 11.00 -30.64 20.59
N SER A 19 9.73 -30.92 20.84
CA SER A 19 9.31 -31.82 21.90
C SER A 19 8.27 -32.80 21.37
N SER A 20 8.32 -34.03 21.88
CA SER A 20 7.28 -35.03 21.74
C SER A 20 6.37 -34.93 22.97
N VAL A 21 5.10 -34.63 22.75
CA VAL A 21 4.07 -34.46 23.77
C VAL A 21 3.06 -35.59 23.63
N MET A 22 3.05 -36.50 24.59
CA MET A 22 2.05 -37.57 24.69
C MET A 22 0.89 -37.06 25.53
N LEU A 23 -0.33 -37.17 25.00
CA LEU A 23 -1.56 -36.81 25.69
C LEU A 23 -2.18 -38.03 26.37
N LYS A 24 -3.05 -37.78 27.35
CA LYS A 24 -3.79 -38.82 28.08
C LYS A 24 -4.77 -39.60 27.20
N ASP A 25 -5.14 -39.05 26.05
CA ASP A 25 -5.96 -39.71 25.03
C ASP A 25 -5.14 -40.47 23.98
N GLU A 26 -3.88 -40.77 24.30
CA GLU A 26 -2.91 -41.54 23.50
C GLU A 26 -2.41 -40.85 22.22
N ARG A 27 -2.83 -39.60 21.94
CA ARG A 27 -2.26 -38.82 20.83
C ARG A 27 -0.83 -38.37 21.15
N ILE A 28 0.03 -38.38 20.13
CA ILE A 28 1.39 -37.85 20.20
C ILE A 28 1.52 -36.66 19.26
N LEU A 29 1.91 -35.52 19.81
CA LEU A 29 2.17 -34.28 19.08
C LEU A 29 3.66 -34.01 19.09
N ILE A 30 4.24 -33.70 17.93
CA ILE A 30 5.65 -33.38 17.80
C ILE A 30 5.77 -31.96 17.27
N GLY A 31 6.39 -31.08 18.06
CA GLY A 31 6.43 -29.66 17.73
C GLY A 31 7.29 -28.82 18.65
N ALA A 32 7.51 -27.57 18.25
CA ALA A 32 8.01 -26.55 19.16
C ALA A 32 6.88 -26.12 20.11
N ILE A 33 7.19 -26.01 21.41
CA ILE A 33 6.20 -25.71 22.44
C ILE A 33 6.28 -24.23 22.81
N ARG A 34 5.12 -23.59 22.90
CA ARG A 34 4.93 -22.29 23.56
C ARG A 34 3.85 -22.41 24.61
N THR A 35 3.94 -21.60 25.67
CA THR A 35 2.91 -21.56 26.71
C THR A 35 2.03 -20.33 26.52
N ASP A 36 0.71 -20.52 26.58
CA ASP A 36 -0.29 -19.46 26.56
C ASP A 36 -1.31 -19.74 27.67
N GLY A 37 -1.17 -19.05 28.80
CA GLY A 37 -1.94 -19.32 30.01
C GLY A 37 -1.77 -20.76 30.50
N ASP A 38 -2.88 -21.51 30.54
CA ASP A 38 -2.96 -22.92 30.96
C ASP A 38 -2.79 -23.92 29.79
N LYS A 39 -2.50 -23.42 28.59
CA LYS A 39 -2.35 -24.23 27.37
C LYS A 39 -0.91 -24.30 26.91
N LEU A 40 -0.56 -25.45 26.33
CA LEU A 40 0.59 -25.62 25.47
C LEU A 40 0.14 -25.47 24.02
N LEU A 41 0.80 -24.58 23.30
CA LEU A 41 0.69 -24.41 21.86
C LEU A 41 1.85 -25.17 21.21
N ILE A 42 1.53 -26.22 20.46
CA ILE A 42 2.50 -27.10 19.83
C ILE A 42 2.47 -26.85 18.33
N GLY A 43 3.51 -26.20 17.81
CA GLY A 43 3.68 -25.97 16.37
C GLY A 43 4.36 -27.16 15.69
N ASP A 44 3.65 -27.86 14.81
CA ASP A 44 4.17 -29.03 14.10
C ASP A 44 5.01 -28.67 12.86
N LYS A 45 5.54 -29.71 12.18
CA LYS A 45 6.40 -29.57 11.00
C LYS A 45 5.71 -28.92 9.80
N ASP A 46 4.38 -28.93 9.78
CA ASP A 46 3.55 -28.36 8.71
C ASP A 46 3.06 -26.95 9.09
N GLY A 47 3.51 -26.42 10.24
CA GLY A 47 3.17 -25.08 10.73
C GLY A 47 1.79 -25.01 11.39
N ARG A 48 1.12 -26.14 11.66
CA ARG A 48 -0.16 -26.15 12.38
C ARG A 48 0.10 -26.05 13.88
N VAL A 49 -0.70 -25.25 14.55
CA VAL A 49 -0.63 -25.07 16.00
C VAL A 49 -1.73 -25.89 16.67
N HIS A 50 -1.32 -26.83 17.52
CA HIS A 50 -2.22 -27.63 18.35
C HIS A 50 -2.25 -27.03 19.74
N ALA A 51 -3.41 -26.57 20.18
CA ALA A 51 -3.60 -26.08 21.55
C ALA A 51 -4.09 -27.23 22.44
N VAL A 52 -3.35 -27.51 23.51
CA VAL A 52 -3.66 -28.56 24.49
C VAL A 52 -3.57 -28.03 25.90
N ALA A 53 -4.52 -28.39 26.77
CA ALA A 53 -4.43 -28.01 28.17
C ALA A 53 -3.24 -28.73 28.82
N GLN A 54 -2.48 -28.05 29.68
CA GLN A 54 -1.35 -28.66 30.39
C GLN A 54 -1.78 -29.91 31.19
N GLY A 55 -3.00 -29.91 31.72
CA GLY A 55 -3.57 -31.04 32.46
C GLY A 55 -3.80 -32.31 31.62
N ASP A 56 -3.84 -32.19 30.28
CA ASP A 56 -4.07 -33.31 29.37
C ASP A 56 -2.76 -33.97 28.90
N VAL A 57 -1.62 -33.40 29.28
CA VAL A 57 -0.30 -33.95 28.96
C VAL A 57 0.00 -35.12 29.89
N ALA A 58 0.25 -36.28 29.30
CA ALA A 58 0.71 -37.47 30.02
C ALA A 58 2.24 -37.50 30.12
N GLU A 59 2.95 -37.12 29.05
CA GLU A 59 4.41 -37.11 29.01
C GLU A 59 4.94 -36.04 28.05
N LEU A 60 6.07 -35.41 28.39
CA LEU A 60 6.75 -34.44 27.55
C LEU A 60 8.24 -34.79 27.48
N ARG A 61 8.77 -34.96 26.26
CA ARG A 61 10.19 -35.24 26.01
C ARG A 61 10.78 -34.27 25.00
N HIS A 62 11.90 -33.65 25.34
CA HIS A 62 12.65 -32.82 24.42
C HIS A 62 13.47 -33.67 23.43
N SER A 63 13.51 -33.25 22.17
CA SER A 63 14.27 -33.88 21.10
C SER A 63 15.55 -33.07 20.83
N PRO A 64 16.70 -33.74 20.65
CA PRO A 64 17.92 -33.09 20.17
C PRO A 64 17.87 -32.78 18.66
N ILE A 65 16.80 -33.18 17.97
CA ILE A 65 16.60 -32.97 16.54
C ILE A 65 15.60 -31.83 16.34
N SER A 66 16.00 -30.84 15.55
CA SER A 66 15.12 -29.74 15.15
C SER A 66 13.98 -30.24 14.26
N ILE A 67 12.80 -29.66 14.44
CA ILE A 67 11.64 -29.91 13.58
C ILE A 67 11.80 -29.23 12.21
N MET A 68 12.72 -28.26 12.09
CA MET A 68 13.02 -27.67 10.79
C MET A 68 13.69 -28.71 9.87
N PRO A 69 13.32 -28.75 8.57
CA PRO A 69 13.95 -29.63 7.61
C PRO A 69 15.44 -29.31 7.46
N ALA A 70 16.29 -30.34 7.46
CA ALA A 70 17.68 -30.19 7.07
C ALA A 70 17.84 -30.09 5.53
N GLY A 71 18.99 -29.56 5.09
CA GLY A 71 19.37 -29.53 3.68
C GLY A 71 18.56 -28.54 2.82
N ILE A 72 17.97 -27.51 3.44
CA ILE A 72 17.25 -26.44 2.74
C ILE A 72 18.09 -25.81 1.61
N PRO A 73 19.40 -25.48 1.80
CA PRO A 73 20.20 -24.89 0.73
C PRO A 73 20.28 -25.78 -0.52
N GLN A 74 20.42 -27.09 -0.35
CA GLN A 74 20.47 -28.05 -1.46
C GLN A 74 19.11 -28.21 -2.15
N LYS A 75 18.01 -28.14 -1.40
CA LYS A 75 16.65 -28.24 -1.94
C LYS A 75 16.22 -27.00 -2.70
N LEU A 76 16.62 -25.82 -2.24
CA LEU A 76 16.26 -24.54 -2.84
C LEU A 76 17.17 -24.17 -4.03
N GLY A 77 18.44 -24.57 -4.00
CA GLY A 77 19.44 -24.11 -4.96
C GLY A 77 19.86 -22.65 -4.70
N THR A 78 20.86 -22.18 -5.44
CA THR A 78 21.53 -20.90 -5.16
C THR A 78 20.59 -19.69 -5.23
N GLU A 79 19.74 -19.63 -6.25
CA GLU A 79 18.85 -18.48 -6.50
C GLU A 79 17.81 -18.32 -5.40
N ARG A 80 16.97 -19.34 -5.17
CA ARG A 80 15.94 -19.29 -4.12
C ARG A 80 16.53 -19.16 -2.72
N MET A 81 17.75 -19.66 -2.50
CA MET A 81 18.45 -19.44 -1.24
C MET A 81 18.87 -17.97 -1.08
N ARG A 82 19.31 -17.32 -2.16
CA ARG A 82 19.57 -15.88 -2.15
C ARG A 82 18.30 -15.11 -1.80
N ASP A 83 17.19 -15.43 -2.45
CA ASP A 83 15.92 -14.73 -2.22
C ASP A 83 15.40 -14.92 -0.79
N LEU A 84 15.50 -16.14 -0.26
CA LEU A 84 15.16 -16.42 1.15
C LEU A 84 16.05 -15.64 2.13
N LEU A 85 17.36 -15.58 1.87
CA LEU A 85 18.28 -14.83 2.71
C LEU A 85 18.01 -13.32 2.61
N THR A 86 17.71 -12.79 1.42
CA THR A 86 17.25 -11.41 1.25
C THR A 86 16.02 -11.18 2.12
N PHE A 87 14.96 -11.96 1.93
CA PHE A 87 13.71 -11.82 2.69
C PHE A 87 13.91 -11.84 4.22
N LEU A 88 14.84 -12.64 4.72
CA LEU A 88 15.08 -12.79 6.15
C LEU A 88 16.09 -11.80 6.74
N LEU A 89 16.93 -11.18 5.91
CA LEU A 89 18.04 -10.31 6.34
C LEU A 89 17.84 -8.84 5.96
N THR A 90 16.93 -8.53 5.06
CA THR A 90 16.58 -7.16 4.69
C THR A 90 15.26 -6.79 5.33
N GLU A 91 15.21 -5.64 5.98
CA GLU A 91 13.94 -5.07 6.42
C GLU A 91 13.11 -4.64 5.19
N PRO A 92 11.80 -4.90 5.19
CA PRO A 92 10.94 -4.37 4.14
C PRO A 92 10.95 -2.83 4.18
N PRO A 93 10.81 -2.15 3.02
CA PRO A 93 10.67 -0.70 2.98
C PRO A 93 9.50 -0.26 3.86
N HIS A 94 9.80 0.66 4.78
CA HIS A 94 8.84 1.24 5.72
C HIS A 94 9.19 2.69 5.99
N MET A 95 8.18 3.51 6.25
CA MET A 95 8.41 4.89 6.62
C MET A 95 9.08 5.00 8.00
N PRO A 96 9.78 6.10 8.29
CA PRO A 96 10.35 6.33 9.61
C PRO A 96 9.31 6.23 10.73
N ASN A 97 9.64 5.46 11.77
CA ASN A 97 8.85 5.34 13.00
C ASN A 97 9.27 6.40 14.03
N ASP A 98 9.29 7.66 13.62
CA ASP A 98 9.79 8.80 14.39
C ASP A 98 8.70 9.74 14.91
N SER A 99 7.43 9.43 14.66
CA SER A 99 6.31 10.21 15.18
C SER A 99 6.27 10.21 16.71
N THR A 100 5.86 11.35 17.27
CA THR A 100 5.58 11.49 18.70
C THR A 100 4.22 10.89 19.11
N LEU A 101 3.35 10.62 18.13
CA LEU A 101 2.05 10.01 18.33
C LEU A 101 2.14 8.49 18.28
N THR A 102 1.18 7.81 18.92
CA THR A 102 1.10 6.35 18.86
C THR A 102 0.46 5.94 17.53
N PRO A 103 1.14 5.16 16.67
CA PRO A 103 0.57 4.71 15.41
C PRO A 103 -0.63 3.77 15.65
N PRO A 104 -1.58 3.68 14.71
CA PRO A 104 -2.65 2.70 14.76
C PRO A 104 -2.13 1.26 14.86
N LYS A 105 -2.96 0.36 15.39
CA LYS A 105 -2.62 -1.07 15.44
C LYS A 105 -2.40 -1.61 14.01
N PRO A 106 -1.36 -2.42 13.78
CA PRO A 106 -1.15 -3.06 12.48
C PRO A 106 -2.35 -3.91 12.06
N ARG A 107 -2.64 -3.92 10.75
CA ARG A 107 -3.68 -4.77 10.17
C ARG A 107 -3.36 -6.24 10.36
N THR A 108 -4.38 -7.04 10.58
CA THR A 108 -4.24 -8.49 10.59
C THR A 108 -4.02 -9.02 9.18
N ARG A 109 -3.33 -10.15 9.06
CA ARG A 109 -3.18 -10.86 7.77
C ARG A 109 -4.53 -11.23 7.15
N ALA A 110 -5.54 -11.50 7.96
CA ALA A 110 -6.88 -11.85 7.50
C ALA A 110 -7.58 -10.66 6.84
N GLU A 111 -7.46 -9.45 7.39
CA GLU A 111 -7.97 -8.22 6.77
C GLU A 111 -7.32 -8.00 5.41
N VAL A 112 -5.99 -8.08 5.32
CA VAL A 112 -5.26 -7.91 4.06
C VAL A 112 -5.67 -8.97 3.03
N ALA A 113 -5.73 -10.24 3.44
CA ALA A 113 -6.13 -11.35 2.57
C ALA A 113 -7.57 -11.20 2.05
N GLN A 114 -8.48 -10.64 2.85
CA GLN A 114 -9.85 -10.37 2.43
C GLN A 114 -9.91 -9.30 1.33
N VAL A 115 -9.09 -8.26 1.43
CA VAL A 115 -9.03 -7.19 0.42
C VAL A 115 -8.40 -7.67 -0.89
N LEU A 116 -7.40 -8.54 -0.79
CA LEU A 116 -6.72 -9.19 -1.93
C LEU A 116 -7.46 -10.41 -2.49
N LYS A 117 -8.62 -10.77 -1.92
CA LYS A 117 -9.39 -11.91 -2.40
C LYS A 117 -9.76 -11.72 -3.87
N ASN A 118 -9.53 -12.76 -4.68
CA ASN A 118 -9.73 -12.77 -6.12
C ASN A 118 -8.81 -11.79 -6.90
N SER A 119 -7.72 -11.31 -6.30
CA SER A 119 -6.68 -10.63 -7.07
C SER A 119 -6.06 -11.59 -8.08
N GLU A 120 -5.93 -11.13 -9.32
CA GLU A 120 -5.23 -11.87 -10.37
C GLU A 120 -3.73 -11.69 -10.20
N ALA A 121 -2.95 -12.76 -10.36
CA ALA A 121 -1.50 -12.65 -10.32
C ALA A 121 -1.00 -11.82 -11.52
N PRO A 122 0.06 -11.00 -11.35
CA PRO A 122 0.75 -10.37 -12.46
C PRO A 122 1.06 -11.41 -13.56
N ASN A 123 0.64 -11.12 -14.80
CA ASN A 123 0.87 -12.02 -15.92
C ASN A 123 2.18 -11.66 -16.64
N ALA A 124 2.81 -12.64 -17.30
CA ALA A 124 4.06 -12.43 -18.04
C ALA A 124 3.94 -11.52 -19.28
N GLU A 125 2.72 -11.07 -19.61
CA GLU A 125 2.43 -10.18 -20.74
C GLU A 125 2.27 -8.71 -20.34
N GLN A 126 2.47 -8.38 -19.06
CA GLN A 126 2.43 -7.00 -18.59
C GLN A 126 3.44 -6.15 -19.36
N ARG A 127 2.95 -5.11 -20.06
CA ARG A 127 3.85 -4.15 -20.71
C ARG A 127 4.77 -3.50 -19.67
N PRO A 128 6.00 -3.12 -20.02
CA PRO A 128 6.83 -2.32 -19.13
C PRO A 128 6.14 -0.99 -18.76
N LEU A 129 6.28 -0.56 -17.51
CA LEU A 129 5.85 0.75 -17.02
C LEU A 129 7.03 1.58 -16.53
N GLN A 130 7.02 2.86 -16.89
CA GLN A 130 7.87 3.87 -16.26
C GLN A 130 7.03 4.71 -15.29
N ILE A 131 7.33 4.59 -14.00
CA ILE A 131 6.68 5.36 -12.94
C ILE A 131 7.65 6.42 -12.46
N LEU A 132 7.18 7.66 -12.40
CA LEU A 132 7.93 8.78 -11.83
C LEU A 132 7.34 9.17 -10.48
N LEU A 133 8.15 9.09 -9.43
CA LEU A 133 7.78 9.57 -8.10
C LEU A 133 8.29 10.99 -7.90
N VAL A 134 7.42 11.90 -7.46
CA VAL A 134 7.75 13.31 -7.26
C VAL A 134 7.49 13.70 -5.81
N ALA A 135 8.54 14.17 -5.15
CA ALA A 135 8.51 14.57 -3.75
C ALA A 135 9.10 15.97 -3.56
N GLY A 136 8.83 16.59 -2.41
CA GLY A 136 9.38 17.90 -2.03
C GLY A 136 10.35 17.81 -0.85
N ALA A 137 10.78 18.96 -0.36
CA ALA A 137 11.46 19.04 0.94
C ALA A 137 10.47 18.75 2.09
N LYS A 138 10.92 18.06 3.14
CA LYS A 138 10.15 17.85 4.38
C LYS A 138 9.74 19.20 4.97
N ASP A 139 8.48 19.33 5.39
CA ASP A 139 7.92 20.60 5.87
C ASP A 139 7.10 20.49 7.17
N HIS A 140 7.00 19.29 7.77
CA HIS A 140 6.31 19.03 9.04
C HIS A 140 7.21 18.33 10.05
N GLU A 141 6.64 18.07 11.23
CA GLU A 141 7.26 17.39 12.37
C GLU A 141 7.66 15.93 12.04
N PRO A 142 8.46 15.27 12.91
CA PRO A 142 8.73 13.84 12.78
C PRO A 142 7.46 13.00 12.61
N GLY A 143 7.48 12.08 11.65
CA GLY A 143 6.33 11.24 11.31
C GLY A 143 5.23 11.90 10.46
N GLU A 144 5.38 13.16 10.06
CA GLU A 144 4.42 13.91 9.22
C GLU A 144 5.12 14.43 7.95
N HIS A 145 4.40 14.39 6.83
CA HIS A 145 4.81 14.93 5.51
C HIS A 145 6.29 14.65 5.17
N ASP A 146 6.75 13.42 5.44
CA ASP A 146 8.13 13.04 5.18
C ASP A 146 8.33 12.66 3.71
N TYR A 147 8.21 13.66 2.84
CA TYR A 147 8.33 13.49 1.39
C TYR A 147 9.68 12.85 0.98
N PRO A 148 10.84 13.20 1.55
CA PRO A 148 12.10 12.55 1.22
C PRO A 148 12.14 11.07 1.62
N ALA A 149 11.67 10.72 2.81
CA ALA A 149 11.61 9.32 3.23
C ALA A 149 10.62 8.52 2.38
N TRP A 150 9.47 9.12 2.04
CA TRP A 150 8.50 8.52 1.13
C TRP A 150 9.14 8.25 -0.23
N LEU A 151 9.84 9.22 -0.81
CA LEU A 151 10.49 9.07 -2.11
C LEU A 151 11.46 7.90 -2.12
N GLN A 152 12.27 7.75 -1.06
CA GLN A 152 13.21 6.64 -0.93
C GLN A 152 12.48 5.29 -0.80
N MET A 153 11.57 5.17 0.16
CA MET A 153 10.92 3.91 0.50
C MET A 153 9.97 3.43 -0.61
N TRP A 154 9.21 4.34 -1.22
CA TRP A 154 8.32 4.01 -2.32
C TRP A 154 9.06 3.73 -3.63
N SER A 155 10.25 4.33 -3.83
CA SER A 155 11.11 3.93 -4.94
C SER A 155 11.57 2.49 -4.80
N GLU A 156 12.00 2.08 -3.61
CA GLU A 156 12.39 0.70 -3.33
C GLU A 156 11.20 -0.26 -3.47
N LEU A 157 10.04 0.08 -2.91
CA LEU A 157 8.83 -0.72 -2.99
C LEU A 157 8.38 -0.93 -4.45
N MET A 158 8.27 0.15 -5.23
CA MET A 158 7.77 0.09 -6.61
C MET A 158 8.75 -0.61 -7.56
N ARG A 159 10.06 -0.50 -7.32
CA ARG A 159 11.08 -1.26 -8.09
C ARG A 159 11.02 -2.76 -7.84
N GLY A 160 10.37 -3.20 -6.77
CA GLY A 160 10.12 -4.61 -6.50
C GLY A 160 9.08 -5.25 -7.42
N ALA A 161 8.28 -4.47 -8.14
CA ALA A 161 7.26 -4.98 -9.04
C ALA A 161 7.81 -5.34 -10.42
N ASP A 162 7.30 -6.45 -10.98
CA ASP A 162 7.72 -6.94 -12.29
C ASP A 162 7.39 -5.94 -13.41
N GLY A 163 8.34 -5.73 -14.32
CA GLY A 163 8.16 -4.83 -15.46
C GLY A 163 8.01 -3.35 -15.10
N VAL A 164 8.40 -2.92 -13.89
CA VAL A 164 8.33 -1.52 -13.44
C VAL A 164 9.72 -0.92 -13.36
N THR A 165 9.91 0.23 -14.02
CA THR A 165 11.05 1.11 -13.82
C THR A 165 10.61 2.35 -13.06
N VAL A 166 11.42 2.77 -12.09
CA VAL A 166 11.11 3.94 -11.26
C VAL A 166 12.19 5.00 -11.40
N ASP A 167 11.76 6.19 -11.84
CA ASP A 167 12.53 7.43 -11.77
C ASP A 167 11.99 8.33 -10.66
N THR A 168 12.78 9.32 -10.25
CA THR A 168 12.45 10.24 -9.16
C THR A 168 12.72 11.68 -9.53
N ALA A 169 11.87 12.59 -9.07
CA ALA A 169 12.10 14.03 -9.16
C ALA A 169 11.85 14.71 -7.81
N VAL A 170 12.63 15.76 -7.53
CA VAL A 170 12.43 16.64 -6.38
C VAL A 170 11.81 17.95 -6.85
N GLU A 171 10.74 18.39 -6.22
CA GLU A 171 9.90 19.56 -6.52
C GLU A 171 9.13 19.53 -7.85
N TRP A 172 9.81 19.25 -8.96
CA TRP A 172 9.21 19.18 -10.29
C TRP A 172 10.04 18.37 -11.28
N PRO A 173 9.41 17.52 -12.11
CA PRO A 173 10.13 16.77 -13.14
C PRO A 173 10.69 17.63 -14.28
N SER A 174 11.76 17.14 -14.90
CA SER A 174 12.24 17.67 -16.18
C SER A 174 11.29 17.31 -17.34
N PRO A 175 11.33 18.03 -18.48
CA PRO A 175 10.57 17.66 -19.67
C PRO A 175 10.83 16.23 -20.16
N GLU A 176 12.06 15.74 -20.04
CA GLU A 176 12.44 14.37 -20.39
C GLU A 176 11.78 13.36 -19.45
N GLN A 177 11.75 13.64 -18.16
CA GLN A 177 11.06 12.80 -17.17
C GLN A 177 9.55 12.76 -17.42
N PHE A 178 8.92 13.91 -17.71
CA PHE A 178 7.52 13.97 -18.13
C PHE A 178 7.27 13.12 -19.39
N SER A 179 8.15 13.23 -20.38
CA SER A 179 8.02 12.50 -21.64
C SER A 179 8.28 11.00 -21.51
N ALA A 180 9.02 10.55 -20.50
CA ALA A 180 9.30 9.12 -20.29
C ALA A 180 8.24 8.41 -19.44
N ALA A 181 7.64 9.10 -18.48
CA ALA A 181 6.74 8.50 -17.50
C ALA A 181 5.39 8.07 -18.10
N ASP A 182 4.94 6.85 -17.78
CA ASP A 182 3.55 6.41 -17.98
C ASP A 182 2.64 6.94 -16.85
N ALA A 183 3.15 6.93 -15.62
CA ALA A 183 2.48 7.47 -14.43
C ALA A 183 3.39 8.45 -13.70
N ILE A 184 2.83 9.54 -13.20
CA ILE A 184 3.52 10.45 -12.28
C ILE A 184 2.75 10.50 -10.96
N VAL A 185 3.43 10.18 -9.86
CA VAL A 185 2.87 10.16 -8.50
C VAL A 185 3.45 11.31 -7.71
N PHE A 186 2.62 12.29 -7.37
CA PHE A 186 2.99 13.46 -6.58
C PHE A 186 2.63 13.25 -5.11
N PHE A 187 3.63 13.30 -4.24
CA PHE A 187 3.47 13.46 -2.79
C PHE A 187 4.44 14.55 -2.34
N GLN A 188 3.96 15.79 -2.31
CA GLN A 188 4.77 16.97 -2.03
C GLN A 188 3.90 18.15 -1.62
N LYS A 189 4.53 19.13 -0.95
CA LYS A 189 4.05 20.51 -0.97
C LYS A 189 4.47 21.21 -2.25
N GLY A 190 3.68 20.98 -3.30
CA GLY A 190 3.93 21.56 -4.61
C GLY A 190 3.50 23.03 -4.72
N ARG A 191 3.82 23.63 -5.87
CA ARG A 191 3.19 24.86 -6.36
C ARG A 191 2.30 24.55 -7.56
N TRP A 192 1.24 25.30 -7.75
CA TRP A 192 0.46 25.28 -8.99
C TRP A 192 0.67 26.59 -9.77
N ASN A 193 0.87 26.49 -11.08
CA ASN A 193 1.02 27.63 -11.98
C ASN A 193 0.75 27.23 -13.45
N ALA A 194 0.78 28.21 -14.36
CA ALA A 194 0.51 27.98 -15.79
C ALA A 194 1.52 27.05 -16.49
N GLU A 195 2.80 27.07 -16.07
CA GLU A 195 3.84 26.17 -16.61
C GLU A 195 3.53 24.71 -16.28
N ARG A 196 3.19 24.44 -15.01
CA ARG A 196 2.81 23.10 -14.55
C ARG A 196 1.50 22.65 -15.19
N ALA A 197 0.56 23.57 -15.40
CA ALA A 197 -0.68 23.29 -16.12
C ALA A 197 -0.41 22.77 -17.54
N GLN A 198 0.48 23.42 -18.29
CA GLN A 198 0.83 23.01 -19.63
C GLN A 198 1.47 21.61 -19.67
N ALA A 199 2.38 21.31 -18.73
CA ALA A 199 3.02 20.00 -18.66
C ALA A 199 2.02 18.88 -18.30
N ILE A 200 1.14 19.13 -17.34
CA ILE A 200 0.08 18.21 -16.93
C ILE A 200 -0.90 17.95 -18.08
N ASP A 201 -1.33 19.00 -18.79
CA ASP A 201 -2.23 18.86 -19.93
C ASP A 201 -1.59 18.04 -21.05
N ALA A 202 -0.31 18.29 -21.35
CA ALA A 202 0.43 17.54 -22.36
C ALA A 202 0.60 16.05 -21.98
N HIS A 203 0.80 15.75 -20.70
CA HIS A 203 0.91 14.38 -20.19
C HIS A 203 -0.43 13.64 -20.29
N LEU A 204 -1.51 14.26 -19.80
CA LEU A 204 -2.86 13.69 -19.88
C LEU A 204 -3.35 13.52 -21.33
N ALA A 205 -2.96 14.44 -22.23
CA ALA A 205 -3.27 14.36 -23.65
C ALA A 205 -2.61 13.15 -24.36
N GLN A 206 -1.61 12.53 -23.73
CA GLN A 206 -1.00 11.28 -24.22
C GLN A 206 -1.63 10.02 -23.62
N GLY A 207 -2.69 10.16 -22.81
CA GLY A 207 -3.37 9.05 -22.15
C GLY A 207 -2.65 8.52 -20.91
N ARG A 208 -1.71 9.30 -20.38
CA ARG A 208 -0.87 8.93 -19.25
C ARG A 208 -1.50 9.29 -17.91
N GLY A 209 -1.05 8.62 -16.87
CA GLY A 209 -1.65 8.67 -15.54
C GLY A 209 -1.02 9.72 -14.64
N LEU A 210 -1.83 10.32 -13.77
CA LEU A 210 -1.38 11.14 -12.65
C LEU A 210 -1.98 10.65 -11.34
N VAL A 211 -1.18 10.67 -10.28
CA VAL A 211 -1.63 10.39 -8.91
C VAL A 211 -1.24 11.57 -8.03
N TYR A 212 -2.21 12.09 -7.27
CA TYR A 212 -1.97 13.17 -6.30
C TYR A 212 -2.30 12.68 -4.90
N ILE A 213 -1.32 12.79 -4.01
CA ILE A 213 -1.43 12.33 -2.63
C ILE A 213 -1.36 13.54 -1.71
N HIS A 214 -2.35 13.63 -0.84
CA HIS A 214 -2.41 14.54 0.28
C HIS A 214 -2.23 16.00 -0.16
N TRP A 215 -1.25 16.71 0.40
CA TRP A 215 -1.03 18.12 0.11
C TRP A 215 -0.61 18.43 -1.34
N ALA A 216 -0.35 17.39 -2.16
CA ALA A 216 -0.12 17.56 -3.59
C ALA A 216 -1.34 18.10 -4.35
N ILE A 217 -2.54 18.13 -3.74
CA ILE A 217 -3.76 18.72 -4.33
C ILE A 217 -3.90 20.23 -4.08
N GLU A 218 -2.97 20.88 -3.39
CA GLU A 218 -3.02 22.33 -3.14
C GLU A 218 -2.72 23.12 -4.43
N GLY A 219 -3.69 23.97 -4.84
CA GLY A 219 -3.63 24.75 -6.06
C GLY A 219 -3.46 26.26 -5.84
N GLY A 220 -3.28 26.70 -4.60
CA GLY A 220 -3.16 28.10 -4.21
C GLY A 220 -4.32 28.95 -4.71
N SER A 221 -4.02 30.18 -5.12
CA SER A 221 -5.02 31.14 -5.62
C SER A 221 -5.74 30.69 -6.89
N ASP A 222 -5.18 29.71 -7.62
CA ASP A 222 -5.73 29.19 -8.89
C ASP A 222 -6.18 27.72 -8.75
N ALA A 223 -6.52 27.30 -7.53
CA ALA A 223 -7.10 26.00 -7.23
C ALA A 223 -8.32 25.64 -8.11
N PRO A 224 -9.23 26.57 -8.49
CA PRO A 224 -10.30 26.24 -9.44
C PRO A 224 -9.80 25.76 -10.81
N ALA A 225 -8.69 26.31 -11.34
CA ALA A 225 -8.11 25.83 -12.59
C ALA A 225 -7.38 24.49 -12.40
N PHE A 226 -6.74 24.27 -11.25
CA PHE A 226 -6.13 22.98 -10.95
C PHE A 226 -7.19 21.86 -10.82
N ALA A 227 -8.30 22.15 -10.15
CA ALA A 227 -9.43 21.23 -9.97
C ALA A 227 -10.05 20.77 -11.31
N GLN A 228 -9.94 21.55 -12.38
CA GLN A 228 -10.38 21.09 -13.72
C GLN A 228 -9.60 19.85 -14.20
N ARG A 229 -8.37 19.65 -13.72
CA ARG A 229 -7.49 18.53 -14.07
C ARG A 229 -7.54 17.41 -13.05
N ILE A 230 -7.65 17.74 -11.77
CA ILE A 230 -7.57 16.74 -10.70
C ILE A 230 -8.91 16.46 -10.03
N GLY A 231 -10.01 17.09 -10.47
CA GLY A 231 -11.36 16.93 -9.93
C GLY A 231 -11.65 17.92 -8.80
N LEU A 232 -10.90 17.83 -7.70
CA LEU A 232 -10.97 18.75 -6.55
C LEU A 232 -9.57 19.21 -6.16
N ALA A 233 -9.41 20.47 -5.81
CA ALA A 233 -8.14 21.05 -5.36
C ALA A 233 -8.32 21.81 -4.04
N SER A 234 -7.27 21.80 -3.23
CA SER A 234 -7.20 22.57 -1.99
C SER A 234 -6.79 24.01 -2.29
N ASN A 235 -7.33 24.95 -1.51
CA ASN A 235 -6.81 26.31 -1.37
C ASN A 235 -6.63 26.55 0.12
N SER A 236 -5.39 26.77 0.56
CA SER A 236 -5.05 26.93 1.99
C SER A 236 -5.82 28.03 2.74
N ALA A 237 -6.44 29.00 2.05
CA ALA A 237 -7.27 30.03 2.68
C ALA A 237 -8.74 29.61 2.86
N GLN A 238 -9.18 28.48 2.30
CA GLN A 238 -10.58 28.03 2.30
C GLN A 238 -10.75 26.58 2.77
N THR A 239 -9.82 25.69 2.41
CA THR A 239 -9.86 24.28 2.79
C THR A 239 -9.87 24.15 4.30
N GLN A 240 -10.81 23.35 4.80
CA GLN A 240 -10.82 22.93 6.19
C GLN A 240 -10.16 21.56 6.33
N PHE A 241 -9.55 21.32 7.48
CA PHE A 241 -8.85 20.09 7.78
C PHE A 241 -8.92 19.72 9.26
N ARG A 242 -8.70 18.44 9.55
CA ARG A 242 -8.43 17.95 10.92
C ARG A 242 -7.58 16.70 10.87
N HIS A 243 -6.84 16.48 11.96
CA HIS A 243 -6.18 15.21 12.25
C HIS A 243 -7.08 14.34 13.13
N GLY A 244 -7.08 13.03 12.91
CA GLY A 244 -7.63 12.08 13.86
C GLY A 244 -8.31 10.88 13.22
N GLU A 245 -9.19 10.26 13.99
CA GLU A 245 -9.96 9.09 13.56
C GLU A 245 -10.82 9.39 12.35
N LEU A 246 -10.82 8.47 11.39
CA LEU A 246 -11.45 8.63 10.10
C LEU A 246 -12.01 7.31 9.59
N ASP A 247 -13.33 7.23 9.52
CA ASP A 247 -14.04 6.12 8.91
C ASP A 247 -14.32 6.43 7.44
N LEU A 248 -13.65 5.72 6.55
CA LEU A 248 -13.88 5.78 5.11
C LEU A 248 -14.96 4.79 4.69
N MET A 249 -15.95 5.28 3.96
CA MET A 249 -17.00 4.50 3.33
C MET A 249 -16.72 4.39 1.83
N PHE A 250 -16.80 3.17 1.29
CA PHE A 250 -16.56 2.86 -0.13
C PHE A 250 -17.90 2.60 -0.83
N PRO A 251 -18.51 3.60 -1.49
CA PRO A 251 -19.80 3.43 -2.15
C PRO A 251 -19.67 2.57 -3.42
N SER A 252 -20.75 1.85 -3.75
CA SER A 252 -20.89 1.18 -5.04
C SER A 252 -21.03 2.20 -6.18
N LEU A 253 -20.57 1.85 -7.38
CA LEU A 253 -20.64 2.76 -8.53
C LEU A 253 -22.07 2.90 -9.03
N GLY A 254 -22.69 4.07 -8.80
CA GLY A 254 -23.97 4.45 -9.41
C GLY A 254 -25.18 3.64 -8.94
N LEU A 255 -26.38 4.08 -9.34
CA LEU A 255 -27.66 3.51 -8.90
C LEU A 255 -27.95 2.09 -9.46
N ASP A 256 -27.23 1.67 -10.52
CA ASP A 256 -27.52 0.46 -11.29
C ASP A 256 -26.37 -0.57 -11.35
N SER A 257 -25.23 -0.34 -10.67
CA SER A 257 -24.15 -1.33 -10.61
C SER A 257 -23.95 -1.85 -9.19
N GLN A 258 -23.85 -3.17 -9.05
CA GLN A 258 -23.63 -3.89 -7.79
C GLN A 258 -22.15 -3.89 -7.35
N GLU A 259 -21.26 -3.16 -8.03
CA GLU A 259 -19.81 -3.27 -7.84
C GLU A 259 -19.19 -1.93 -7.45
N ASN A 260 -18.32 -1.96 -6.43
CA ASN A 260 -17.47 -0.82 -6.07
C ASN A 260 -16.46 -0.57 -7.19
N HIS A 261 -15.95 0.66 -7.29
CA HIS A 261 -14.87 0.96 -8.23
C HIS A 261 -13.70 -0.03 -8.05
N PRO A 262 -13.04 -0.53 -9.12
CA PRO A 262 -11.99 -1.56 -9.00
C PRO A 262 -10.89 -1.25 -7.97
N ILE A 263 -10.57 0.04 -7.79
CA ILE A 263 -9.65 0.52 -6.73
C ILE A 263 -10.16 0.13 -5.33
N GLY A 264 -11.43 0.35 -5.04
CA GLY A 264 -12.11 0.03 -3.79
C GLY A 264 -12.63 -1.41 -3.70
N ARG A 265 -12.22 -2.32 -4.59
CA ARG A 265 -12.71 -3.72 -4.59
C ARG A 265 -12.46 -4.39 -3.22
N ASN A 266 -13.47 -5.11 -2.73
CA ASN A 266 -13.48 -5.80 -1.43
C ASN A 266 -13.37 -4.87 -0.21
N LEU A 267 -13.62 -3.56 -0.36
CA LEU A 267 -13.66 -2.60 0.73
C LEU A 267 -15.07 -2.02 0.83
N ASP A 268 -15.66 -2.08 2.02
CA ASP A 268 -16.95 -1.43 2.33
C ASP A 268 -16.75 -0.25 3.27
N LYS A 269 -16.00 -0.50 4.36
CA LYS A 269 -15.60 0.48 5.35
C LYS A 269 -14.17 0.21 5.80
N VAL A 270 -13.35 1.25 5.89
CA VAL A 270 -12.00 1.17 6.45
C VAL A 270 -11.79 2.32 7.42
N HIS A 271 -11.24 1.99 8.58
CA HIS A 271 -10.90 2.95 9.61
C HIS A 271 -9.42 3.33 9.54
N PHE A 272 -9.11 4.62 9.50
CA PHE A 272 -7.76 5.19 9.53
C PHE A 272 -7.63 6.23 10.65
N TYR A 273 -6.40 6.49 11.07
CA TYR A 273 -6.04 7.71 11.80
C TYR A 273 -5.14 8.54 10.90
N ASP A 274 -5.67 9.63 10.34
CA ASP A 274 -4.97 10.47 9.38
C ASP A 274 -5.54 11.89 9.33
N GLU A 275 -5.14 12.68 8.34
CA GLU A 275 -5.74 13.98 8.05
C GLU A 275 -6.82 13.89 6.97
N SER A 276 -7.94 14.58 7.19
CA SER A 276 -9.00 14.76 6.20
C SER A 276 -9.12 16.23 5.77
N TYR A 277 -9.55 16.44 4.52
CA TYR A 277 -9.81 17.76 3.93
C TYR A 277 -11.26 17.86 3.45
N TRP A 278 -11.85 19.04 3.62
CA TRP A 278 -13.15 19.37 3.02
C TRP A 278 -13.23 20.85 2.65
N GLN A 279 -14.31 21.23 1.95
CA GLN A 279 -14.43 22.52 1.26
C GLN A 279 -13.38 22.72 0.16
N LEU A 280 -12.98 21.62 -0.48
CA LEU A 280 -12.15 21.64 -1.69
C LEU A 280 -12.90 22.31 -2.85
N LEU A 281 -12.16 23.01 -3.71
CA LEU A 281 -12.67 23.69 -4.88
C LEU A 281 -12.74 22.73 -6.08
N GLY A 282 -13.82 22.81 -6.86
CA GLY A 282 -14.04 21.98 -8.04
C GLY A 282 -15.51 21.60 -8.20
N ASP A 283 -15.78 20.62 -9.05
CA ASP A 283 -17.13 20.11 -9.33
C ASP A 283 -17.24 18.63 -8.94
N PRO A 284 -17.79 18.31 -7.76
CA PRO A 284 -17.95 16.94 -7.30
C PRO A 284 -18.77 16.04 -8.23
N SER A 285 -19.62 16.60 -9.09
CA SER A 285 -20.45 15.81 -10.02
C SER A 285 -19.64 15.15 -11.14
N LYS A 286 -18.39 15.57 -11.34
CA LYS A 286 -17.46 15.03 -12.35
C LYS A 286 -16.58 13.90 -11.82
N LEU A 287 -16.70 13.57 -10.53
CA LEU A 287 -15.83 12.59 -9.88
C LEU A 287 -16.42 11.20 -9.94
N ASN A 288 -15.57 10.21 -10.18
CA ASN A 288 -15.85 8.85 -9.76
C ASN A 288 -15.36 8.71 -8.31
N ILE A 289 -16.29 8.71 -7.36
CA ILE A 289 -15.98 8.62 -5.94
C ILE A 289 -15.51 7.20 -5.60
N ILE A 290 -14.35 7.09 -4.96
CA ILE A 290 -13.80 5.81 -4.48
C ILE A 290 -14.12 5.63 -3.01
N ALA A 291 -13.90 6.66 -2.20
CA ALA A 291 -14.19 6.65 -0.78
C ALA A 291 -14.57 8.04 -0.26
N THR A 292 -15.42 8.04 0.76
CA THR A 292 -15.89 9.24 1.45
C THR A 292 -15.67 9.15 2.95
N GLY A 293 -15.55 10.29 3.63
CA GLY A 293 -15.58 10.39 5.09
C GLY A 293 -16.62 11.43 5.53
N ILE A 294 -17.05 11.37 6.78
CA ILE A 294 -17.97 12.36 7.34
C ILE A 294 -17.18 13.52 7.94
N GLU A 295 -17.33 14.71 7.37
CA GLU A 295 -16.77 15.96 7.92
C GLU A 295 -17.85 17.06 7.93
N ASP A 296 -17.93 17.80 9.03
CA ASP A 296 -19.02 18.75 9.31
C ASP A 296 -20.42 18.14 9.11
N GLY A 297 -20.58 16.87 9.49
CA GLY A 297 -21.84 16.14 9.33
C GLY A 297 -22.23 15.83 7.88
N GLN A 298 -21.33 16.05 6.91
CA GLN A 298 -21.56 15.78 5.49
C GLN A 298 -20.60 14.71 4.97
N SER A 299 -21.07 13.87 4.04
CA SER A 299 -20.19 12.96 3.31
C SER A 299 -19.32 13.76 2.34
N ARG A 300 -18.00 13.63 2.49
CA ARG A 300 -16.97 14.33 1.70
C ARG A 300 -16.12 13.33 0.91
N PRO A 301 -15.80 13.62 -0.36
CA PRO A 301 -14.82 12.85 -1.12
C PRO A 301 -13.45 12.90 -0.45
N LEU A 302 -12.84 11.73 -0.24
CA LEU A 302 -11.46 11.63 0.26
C LEU A 302 -10.57 10.82 -0.69
N PHE A 303 -11.17 9.98 -1.53
CA PHE A 303 -10.51 9.34 -2.66
C PHE A 303 -11.43 9.44 -3.87
N TRP A 304 -10.89 9.83 -5.01
CA TRP A 304 -11.65 9.92 -6.25
C TRP A 304 -10.76 9.67 -7.46
N THR A 305 -11.41 9.41 -8.58
CA THR A 305 -10.79 9.50 -9.89
C THR A 305 -11.54 10.45 -10.81
N ILE A 306 -10.83 10.94 -11.82
CA ILE A 306 -11.41 11.71 -12.92
C ILE A 306 -10.68 11.35 -14.22
N GLU A 307 -11.42 11.43 -15.33
CA GLU A 307 -10.89 11.42 -16.70
C GLU A 307 -11.10 12.82 -17.26
N PRO A 308 -10.11 13.74 -17.14
CA PRO A 308 -10.29 15.13 -17.53
C PRO A 308 -10.61 15.25 -19.02
N PRO A 309 -11.54 16.13 -19.41
CA PRO A 309 -11.90 16.31 -20.81
C PRO A 309 -10.68 16.80 -21.61
N THR A 310 -10.35 16.07 -22.69
CA THR A 310 -9.30 16.44 -23.63
C THR A 310 -9.87 17.25 -24.79
N SER A 311 -9.15 18.28 -25.23
CA SER A 311 -9.48 19.03 -26.45
C SER A 311 -9.12 18.26 -27.72
N ASP A 312 -8.35 17.17 -27.63
CA ASP A 312 -8.06 16.30 -28.76
C ASP A 312 -9.24 15.36 -29.02
N THR A 313 -9.99 15.67 -30.08
CA THR A 313 -11.15 14.87 -30.52
C THR A 313 -10.85 13.40 -30.78
N LYS A 314 -9.62 13.04 -31.23
CA LYS A 314 -9.25 11.63 -31.46
C LYS A 314 -9.05 10.88 -30.15
N GLN A 315 -8.53 11.56 -29.13
CA GLN A 315 -8.33 11.00 -27.81
C GLN A 315 -9.64 10.97 -27.00
N ARG A 316 -10.55 11.93 -27.25
CA ARG A 316 -11.90 11.90 -26.68
C ARG A 316 -12.70 10.68 -27.16
N ASP A 317 -12.47 10.26 -28.39
CA ASP A 317 -13.17 9.13 -29.01
C ASP A 317 -12.41 7.79 -28.81
N SER A 318 -11.14 7.82 -28.38
CA SER A 318 -10.39 6.63 -27.96
C SER A 318 -10.54 6.43 -26.45
N LYS A 319 -10.64 5.19 -25.96
CA LYS A 319 -10.67 4.88 -24.51
C LYS A 319 -9.30 5.12 -23.83
N GLN A 320 -8.52 6.10 -24.28
CA GLN A 320 -7.15 6.39 -23.86
C GLN A 320 -7.01 7.84 -23.37
N ALA A 321 -8.06 8.42 -22.82
CA ALA A 321 -7.94 9.67 -22.08
C ALA A 321 -7.01 9.47 -20.86
N GLY A 322 -6.24 10.51 -20.52
CA GLY A 322 -5.44 10.51 -19.29
C GLY A 322 -6.34 10.37 -18.07
N ARG A 323 -5.87 9.62 -17.07
CA ARG A 323 -6.61 9.34 -15.85
C ARG A 323 -5.91 9.92 -14.64
N VAL A 324 -6.67 10.50 -13.74
CA VAL A 324 -6.17 11.02 -12.47
C VAL A 324 -6.80 10.26 -11.32
N PHE A 325 -5.96 9.84 -10.37
CA PHE A 325 -6.38 9.33 -9.07
C PHE A 325 -5.89 10.28 -7.98
N ALA A 326 -6.74 10.61 -7.03
CA ALA A 326 -6.41 11.50 -5.92
C ALA A 326 -6.75 10.84 -4.58
N SER A 327 -5.84 11.03 -3.63
CA SER A 327 -5.95 10.63 -2.24
C SER A 327 -5.80 11.86 -1.36
N VAL A 328 -6.78 12.16 -0.51
CA VAL A 328 -6.64 13.19 0.53
C VAL A 328 -5.76 12.71 1.67
N LEU A 329 -5.76 11.40 1.96
CA LEU A 329 -4.91 10.81 2.99
C LEU A 329 -3.44 10.78 2.56
N GLY A 330 -2.55 10.61 3.53
CA GLY A 330 -1.10 10.58 3.40
C GLY A 330 -0.38 11.61 4.28
N HIS A 331 -0.99 12.07 5.38
CA HIS A 331 -0.34 13.03 6.29
C HIS A 331 0.77 12.36 7.08
N TYR A 332 0.47 11.22 7.70
CA TYR A 332 1.39 10.50 8.57
C TYR A 332 2.19 9.41 7.85
N SER A 333 3.43 9.22 8.30
CA SER A 333 4.33 8.13 7.88
C SER A 333 3.67 6.75 7.99
N TRP A 334 2.97 6.47 9.10
CA TRP A 334 2.30 5.17 9.29
C TRP A 334 1.19 4.91 8.29
N THR A 335 0.58 5.95 7.69
CA THR A 335 -0.47 5.77 6.68
C THR A 335 0.12 5.07 5.46
N PHE A 336 1.34 5.44 5.05
CA PHE A 336 2.05 4.77 3.95
C PHE A 336 2.50 3.35 4.29
N ASP A 337 2.55 2.97 5.56
CA ASP A 337 2.85 1.61 6.02
C ASP A 337 1.60 0.76 6.26
N ASP A 338 0.40 1.35 6.26
CA ASP A 338 -0.85 0.61 6.31
C ASP A 338 -1.04 -0.18 5.00
N PRO A 339 -1.15 -1.51 5.05
CA PRO A 339 -1.24 -2.33 3.84
C PRO A 339 -2.51 -2.06 3.03
N LEU A 340 -3.61 -1.63 3.63
CA LEU A 340 -4.83 -1.29 2.90
C LEU A 340 -4.68 0.05 2.17
N PHE A 341 -3.99 1.02 2.77
CA PHE A 341 -3.66 2.27 2.08
C PHE A 341 -2.68 2.04 0.92
N ARG A 342 -1.64 1.21 1.11
CA ARG A 342 -0.74 0.79 0.03
C ARG A 342 -1.51 0.16 -1.13
N ILE A 343 -2.45 -0.75 -0.85
CA ILE A 343 -3.32 -1.36 -1.87
C ILE A 343 -4.11 -0.30 -2.65
N LEU A 344 -4.71 0.69 -1.97
CA LEU A 344 -5.47 1.75 -2.63
C LEU A 344 -4.58 2.58 -3.57
N LEU A 345 -3.39 2.98 -3.12
CA LEU A 345 -2.45 3.75 -3.94
C LEU A 345 -1.92 2.94 -5.14
N LEU A 346 -1.60 1.66 -4.95
CA LEU A 346 -1.12 0.78 -6.02
C LEU A 346 -2.23 0.53 -7.06
N ARG A 347 -3.44 0.20 -6.61
CA ARG A 347 -4.60 0.03 -7.51
C ARG A 347 -4.93 1.33 -8.25
N GLY A 348 -4.88 2.47 -7.57
CA GLY A 348 -5.09 3.78 -8.16
C GLY A 348 -4.03 4.14 -9.22
N THR A 349 -2.77 3.83 -8.94
CA THR A 349 -1.67 4.01 -9.88
C THR A 349 -1.86 3.14 -11.12
N ALA A 350 -2.15 1.85 -10.96
CA ALA A 350 -2.39 0.94 -12.08
C ALA A 350 -3.60 1.38 -12.93
N TRP A 351 -4.70 1.73 -12.26
CA TRP A 351 -5.91 2.23 -12.93
C TRP A 351 -5.62 3.50 -13.75
N SER A 352 -4.79 4.40 -13.24
CA SER A 352 -4.43 5.67 -13.90
C SER A 352 -3.69 5.49 -15.23
N VAL A 353 -3.09 4.32 -15.45
CA VAL A 353 -2.36 3.98 -16.69
C VAL A 353 -3.03 2.90 -17.52
N HIS A 354 -4.34 2.68 -17.29
CA HIS A 354 -5.16 1.70 -17.99
C HIS A 354 -4.72 0.25 -17.80
N GLU A 355 -4.02 -0.05 -16.71
CA GLU A 355 -3.61 -1.41 -16.34
C GLU A 355 -4.62 -2.05 -15.38
N PRO A 356 -4.67 -3.40 -15.29
CA PRO A 356 -5.41 -4.09 -14.25
C PRO A 356 -5.03 -3.60 -12.85
N VAL A 357 -5.99 -3.41 -11.96
CA VAL A 357 -5.73 -2.90 -10.60
C VAL A 357 -4.87 -3.84 -9.74
N ASP A 358 -4.82 -5.12 -10.10
CA ASP A 358 -3.96 -6.14 -9.46
C ASP A 358 -2.58 -6.26 -10.12
N ARG A 359 -2.15 -5.23 -10.88
CA ARG A 359 -0.88 -5.27 -11.59
C ARG A 359 0.34 -5.41 -10.68
N PHE A 360 0.32 -4.79 -9.50
CA PHE A 360 1.45 -4.70 -8.57
C PHE A 360 1.41 -5.78 -7.49
#